data_AF-A0A4Q3IBY0-F1
#
_entry.id   AF-A0A4Q3IBY0-F1
#
_cell.length_a   1.000
_cell.length_b   1.000
_cell.length_c   1.000
_cell.angle_alpha   90.00
_cell.angle_beta   90.00
_cell.angle_gamma   90.00
#
_symmetry.space_group_name_H-M   'P 1'
#
loop_
_entity.id
_entity.type
_entity.pdbx_description
1 polymer ?
#
loop_
_entity_poly.entity_id
_entity_poly.type
_entity_poly.pdbx_seq_one_letter_code
_entity_poly.pdbx_strand_id
1 'polypeptide(L)'
;IYGRMHVHRLAGFFRDFRDALNGIARDGDGRVGILTPGIHNETYFEHAYIARYLGFMLLEGEDLLVENGQVMVRTVSGNKPVSVLWRRLDASFADPLELRTDSHIGTPGMTDAIRQGSISMVNALGSGILETRALAAFMPNLCRALTGEEPILPTIATWWCGQAAERRHVIENFDAMMVGPAFATGLAIDDPKGTVLGQNLGKDQRAALLQQLADDGGSFVGQEPVRLSTAPVYLGGTLQPRPITLRVYAARTKDGWTVMPGGFARVGSTSDTAAIAMQRGGQAADVWVVSKKPVERVSLMAQEGAKLVRVSAGSLPSRAADNLIWLGRYAERCEATVRILRAYN
;
A
#
# COMPACT_ATOMS: atom_id res chain seq x y z
N ILE A 1 7.28 -11.18 -29.37
CA ILE A 1 5.91 -11.40 -28.83
C ILE A 1 5.33 -10.10 -28.30
N TYR A 2 5.92 -9.48 -27.27
CA TYR A 2 5.47 -8.19 -26.70
C TYR A 2 5.21 -7.05 -27.69
N GLY A 3 6.09 -6.83 -28.68
CA GLY A 3 5.91 -5.75 -29.65
C GLY A 3 4.71 -5.92 -30.60
N ARG A 4 4.22 -7.16 -30.76
CA ARG A 4 3.03 -7.51 -31.57
C ARG A 4 1.75 -7.57 -30.74
N MET A 5 1.86 -7.63 -29.42
CA MET A 5 0.72 -7.61 -28.51
C MET A 5 0.46 -6.17 -28.08
N HIS A 6 -0.77 -5.70 -28.29
CA HIS A 6 -1.17 -4.35 -27.90
C HIS A 6 -1.43 -4.28 -26.37
N VAL A 7 -0.38 -4.53 -25.57
CA VAL A 7 -0.45 -4.51 -24.10
C VAL A 7 -0.30 -3.08 -23.60
N HIS A 8 -1.24 -2.62 -22.78
CA HIS A 8 -1.19 -1.29 -22.19
C HIS A 8 0.06 -1.12 -21.31
N ARG A 9 0.67 0.08 -21.37
CA ARG A 9 1.83 0.42 -20.53
C ARG A 9 1.36 1.03 -19.20
N LEU A 10 2.02 0.62 -18.11
CA LEU A 10 1.73 1.14 -16.77
C LEU A 10 2.22 2.59 -16.56
N ALA A 11 3.18 3.05 -17.37
CA ALA A 11 3.77 4.38 -17.24
C ALA A 11 2.75 5.52 -17.33
N GLY A 12 1.69 5.36 -18.14
CA GLY A 12 0.60 6.34 -18.23
C GLY A 12 -0.10 6.55 -16.89
N PHE A 13 -0.47 5.46 -16.21
CA PHE A 13 -1.09 5.52 -14.89
C PHE A 13 -0.20 6.26 -13.86
N PHE A 14 1.09 5.95 -13.82
CA PHE A 14 2.03 6.59 -12.90
C PHE A 14 2.25 8.08 -13.20
N ARG A 15 2.29 8.45 -14.48
CA ARG A 15 2.34 9.85 -14.92
C ARG A 15 1.09 10.58 -14.41
N ASP A 16 -0.09 10.05 -14.68
CA ASP A 16 -1.36 10.69 -14.37
C ASP A 16 -1.55 10.80 -12.83
N PHE A 17 -1.09 9.80 -12.07
CA PHE A 17 -1.08 9.86 -10.61
C PHE A 17 -0.09 10.91 -10.07
N ARG A 18 1.12 10.99 -10.62
CA ARG A 18 2.10 12.03 -10.25
C ARG A 18 1.54 13.42 -10.51
N ASP A 19 0.95 13.62 -11.69
CA ASP A 19 0.39 14.90 -12.10
C ASP A 19 -0.82 15.27 -11.24
N ALA A 20 -1.62 14.28 -10.80
CA ALA A 20 -2.70 14.50 -9.83
C ALA A 20 -2.19 14.97 -8.47
N LEU A 21 -1.16 14.34 -7.92
CA LEU A 21 -0.55 14.77 -6.65
C LEU A 21 0.05 16.18 -6.75
N ASN A 22 0.76 16.49 -7.83
CA ASN A 22 1.25 17.86 -8.09
C ASN A 22 0.09 18.85 -8.28
N GLY A 23 -1.04 18.40 -8.83
CA GLY A 23 -2.25 19.21 -8.99
C GLY A 23 -2.97 19.53 -7.68
N ILE A 24 -2.79 18.73 -6.62
CA ILE A 24 -3.32 19.00 -5.27
C ILE A 24 -2.53 20.11 -4.59
N ALA A 25 -1.22 20.21 -4.86
CA ALA A 25 -0.29 21.14 -4.23
C ALA A 25 -0.52 22.64 -4.55
N ARG A 26 -1.72 23.05 -5.02
CA ARG A 26 -2.00 24.42 -5.50
C ARG A 26 -1.74 25.47 -4.41
N ASP A 27 -1.11 26.56 -4.85
CA ASP A 27 -0.58 27.74 -4.14
C ASP A 27 0.87 27.62 -3.59
N GLY A 28 1.76 28.46 -4.13
CA GLY A 28 3.09 28.73 -3.57
C GLY A 28 4.12 27.60 -3.73
N ASP A 29 5.31 27.80 -3.16
CA ASP A 29 6.53 26.98 -3.21
C ASP A 29 6.37 25.52 -2.66
N GLY A 30 5.13 25.05 -2.45
CA GLY A 30 4.74 23.81 -1.78
C GLY A 30 5.02 22.57 -2.61
N ARG A 31 5.69 21.59 -2.00
CA ARG A 31 6.19 20.38 -2.69
C ARG A 31 5.41 19.13 -2.36
N VAL A 32 5.48 18.15 -3.25
CA VAL A 32 5.00 16.78 -3.03
C VAL A 32 6.15 15.90 -2.52
N GLY A 33 5.88 15.12 -1.47
CA GLY A 33 6.83 14.14 -0.92
C GLY A 33 6.17 12.78 -0.64
N ILE A 34 7.00 11.75 -0.49
CA ILE A 34 6.60 10.44 0.03
C ILE A 34 7.13 10.35 1.46
N LEU A 35 6.22 10.17 2.42
CA LEU A 35 6.56 9.98 3.83
C LEU A 35 6.80 8.49 4.10
N THR A 36 8.04 8.12 4.44
CA THR A 36 8.47 6.75 4.69
C THR A 36 8.85 6.55 6.16
N PRO A 37 8.62 5.36 6.74
CA PRO A 37 9.11 5.00 8.08
C PRO A 37 10.65 4.80 8.15
N GLY A 38 11.34 4.81 7.02
CA GLY A 38 12.80 4.68 6.93
C GLY A 38 13.29 3.28 6.54
N ILE A 39 14.63 3.13 6.52
CA ILE A 39 15.35 1.97 5.94
C ILE A 39 15.04 0.63 6.60
N HIS A 40 14.59 0.63 7.84
CA HIS A 40 14.30 -0.58 8.61
C HIS A 40 12.91 -1.17 8.30
N ASN A 41 12.14 -0.55 7.39
CA ASN A 41 10.88 -1.09 6.91
C ASN A 41 11.11 -2.04 5.73
N GLU A 42 10.43 -3.19 5.75
CA GLU A 42 10.52 -4.23 4.72
C GLU A 42 10.22 -3.73 3.29
N THR A 43 9.38 -2.70 3.15
CA THR A 43 8.99 -2.11 1.85
C THR A 43 9.75 -0.82 1.50
N TYR A 44 10.79 -0.45 2.25
CA TYR A 44 11.54 0.78 2.02
C TYR A 44 12.09 0.89 0.58
N PHE A 45 12.57 -0.23 0.02
CA PHE A 45 13.03 -0.28 -1.37
C PHE A 45 11.95 0.20 -2.35
N GLU A 46 10.70 -0.22 -2.17
CA GLU A 46 9.59 0.20 -3.03
C GLU A 46 9.34 1.70 -2.90
N HIS A 47 9.42 2.25 -1.67
CA HIS A 47 9.24 3.68 -1.41
C HIS A 47 10.32 4.50 -2.12
N ALA A 48 11.58 4.09 -2.03
CA ALA A 48 12.70 4.74 -2.69
C ALA A 48 12.61 4.62 -4.23
N TYR A 49 12.25 3.44 -4.72
CA TYR A 49 12.07 3.19 -6.15
C TYR A 49 10.97 4.10 -6.73
N ILE A 50 9.79 4.15 -6.10
CA ILE A 50 8.68 4.93 -6.63
C ILE A 50 8.90 6.44 -6.46
N ALA A 51 9.55 6.89 -5.37
CA ALA A 51 9.97 8.28 -5.20
C ALA A 51 10.87 8.72 -6.35
N ARG A 52 11.90 7.91 -6.67
CA ARG A 52 12.81 8.17 -7.79
C ARG A 52 12.09 8.13 -9.14
N TYR A 53 11.22 7.15 -9.36
CA TYR A 53 10.51 6.98 -10.63
C TYR A 53 9.53 8.14 -10.92
N LEU A 54 8.87 8.67 -9.89
CA LEU A 54 7.94 9.80 -10.02
C LEU A 54 8.60 11.17 -9.86
N GLY A 55 9.83 11.22 -9.34
CA GLY A 55 10.56 12.47 -9.08
C GLY A 55 10.09 13.19 -7.81
N PHE A 56 9.60 12.46 -6.81
CA PHE A 56 9.22 13.01 -5.51
C PHE A 56 10.34 12.92 -4.49
N MET A 57 10.32 13.81 -3.49
CA MET A 57 11.21 13.69 -2.35
C MET A 57 10.80 12.48 -1.51
N LEU A 58 11.78 11.68 -1.08
CA LEU A 58 11.57 10.65 -0.06
C LEU A 58 11.92 11.25 1.30
N LEU A 59 10.94 11.36 2.18
CA LEU A 59 11.03 12.08 3.45
C LEU A 59 10.74 11.13 4.62
N GLU A 60 11.53 11.22 5.67
CA GLU A 60 11.26 10.56 6.96
C GLU A 60 10.63 11.58 7.93
N GLY A 61 10.03 11.12 9.03
CA GLY A 61 9.33 11.99 9.98
C GLY A 61 10.22 13.12 10.54
N GLU A 62 11.52 12.86 10.71
CA GLU A 62 12.53 13.81 11.18
C GLU A 62 13.00 14.84 10.13
N ASP A 63 12.77 14.55 8.84
CA ASP A 63 13.03 15.50 7.76
C ASP A 63 12.00 16.65 7.77
N LEU A 64 10.88 16.44 8.46
CA LEU A 64 9.74 17.34 8.54
C LEU A 64 9.64 18.03 9.91
N LEU A 65 9.02 19.20 9.90
CA LEU A 65 8.58 19.91 11.10
C LEU A 65 7.30 20.69 10.80
N VAL A 66 6.53 20.99 11.84
CA VAL A 66 5.35 21.85 11.74
C VAL A 66 5.67 23.20 12.36
N GLU A 67 5.53 24.27 11.59
CA GLU A 67 5.80 25.64 12.00
C GLU A 67 4.61 26.52 11.59
N ASN A 68 4.01 27.23 12.56
CA ASN A 68 2.81 28.06 12.35
C ASN A 68 1.67 27.32 11.61
N GLY A 69 1.46 26.05 11.96
CA GLY A 69 0.44 25.19 11.34
C GLY A 69 0.81 24.65 9.96
N GLN A 70 1.97 24.99 9.40
CA GLN A 70 2.43 24.54 8.08
C GLN A 70 3.49 23.44 8.19
N VAL A 71 3.38 22.41 7.35
CA VAL A 71 4.40 21.36 7.27
C VAL A 71 5.56 21.83 6.40
N MET A 72 6.76 21.78 6.95
CA MET A 72 7.99 22.21 6.32
C MET A 72 8.98 21.05 6.26
N VAL A 73 9.76 20.96 5.18
CA VAL A 73 10.93 20.08 5.07
C VAL A 73 12.20 20.87 5.39
N ARG A 74 13.09 20.26 6.18
CA ARG A 74 14.43 20.77 6.48
C ARG A 74 15.32 20.57 5.26
N THR A 75 15.77 21.66 4.64
CA THR A 75 16.73 21.60 3.53
C THR A 75 18.02 22.32 3.88
N VAL A 76 19.06 22.09 3.09
CA VAL A 76 20.35 22.81 3.21
C VAL A 76 20.23 24.32 3.01
N SER A 77 19.14 24.80 2.41
CA SER A 77 18.87 26.23 2.21
C SER A 77 17.75 26.77 3.11
N GLY A 78 17.46 26.07 4.20
CA GLY A 78 16.42 26.42 5.16
C GLY A 78 15.14 25.60 5.01
N ASN A 79 14.13 25.95 5.80
CA ASN A 79 12.84 25.24 5.79
C ASN A 79 12.06 25.59 4.52
N LYS A 80 11.48 24.59 3.86
CA LYS A 80 10.66 24.75 2.66
C LYS A 80 9.29 24.09 2.84
N PRO A 81 8.19 24.69 2.35
CA PRO A 81 6.85 24.14 2.55
C PRO A 81 6.62 22.83 1.79
N VAL A 82 5.86 21.93 2.42
CA VAL A 82 5.38 20.67 1.83
C VAL A 82 3.85 20.68 1.90
N SER A 83 3.20 20.63 0.74
CA SER A 83 1.75 20.72 0.63
C SER A 83 1.07 19.36 0.43
N VAL A 84 1.82 18.34 0.00
CA VAL A 84 1.28 16.99 -0.21
C VAL A 84 2.25 15.92 0.28
N LEU A 85 1.76 15.00 1.11
CA LEU A 85 2.51 13.81 1.53
C LEU A 85 1.78 12.53 1.13
N TRP A 86 2.43 11.72 0.30
CA TRP A 86 2.06 10.33 0.09
C TRP A 86 2.64 9.49 1.23
N ARG A 87 1.79 9.16 2.20
CA ARG A 87 2.14 8.41 3.41
C ARG A 87 2.31 6.92 3.13
N ARG A 88 3.40 6.36 3.67
CA ARG A 88 3.78 4.94 3.60
C ARG A 88 4.06 4.31 4.97
N LEU A 89 3.48 4.87 6.03
CA LEU A 89 3.50 4.37 7.41
C LEU A 89 2.09 4.41 7.98
N ASP A 90 1.76 3.58 8.97
CA ASP A 90 0.39 3.50 9.53
C ASP A 90 -0.07 4.78 10.21
N ALA A 91 -1.37 5.08 10.12
CA ALA A 91 -1.91 6.38 10.55
C ALA A 91 -1.56 6.71 12.01
N SER A 92 -1.60 5.72 12.91
CA SER A 92 -1.28 5.90 14.33
C SER A 92 0.14 6.41 14.59
N PHE A 93 1.09 6.12 13.69
CA PHE A 93 2.48 6.57 13.86
C PHE A 93 2.74 7.96 13.29
N ALA A 94 1.78 8.59 12.60
CA ALA A 94 2.00 9.83 11.87
C ALA A 94 2.30 11.04 12.77
N ASP A 95 1.76 11.06 13.99
CA ASP A 95 1.90 12.17 14.92
C ASP A 95 2.03 11.69 16.38
N PRO A 96 3.19 11.85 17.03
CA PRO A 96 3.37 11.46 18.41
C PRO A 96 2.65 12.37 19.42
N LEU A 97 2.19 13.57 19.05
CA LEU A 97 1.49 14.46 19.98
C LEU A 97 0.02 14.08 20.18
N GLU A 98 -0.64 13.62 19.12
CA GLU A 98 -2.08 13.34 19.14
C GLU A 98 -2.44 11.85 18.99
N LEU A 99 -1.59 11.05 18.34
CA LEU A 99 -1.90 9.66 18.04
C LEU A 99 -1.14 8.71 18.96
N ARG A 100 0.12 8.40 18.63
CA ARG A 100 0.89 7.38 19.32
C ARG A 100 2.17 7.96 19.90
N THR A 101 2.19 8.17 21.22
CA THR A 101 3.24 8.93 21.93
C THR A 101 4.63 8.29 21.92
N ASP A 102 4.72 6.97 21.72
CA ASP A 102 5.97 6.22 21.52
C ASP A 102 6.42 6.15 20.04
N SER A 103 5.74 6.87 19.12
CA SER A 103 6.15 6.92 17.71
C SER A 103 7.43 7.75 17.53
N HIS A 104 8.45 7.13 16.93
CA HIS A 104 9.70 7.78 16.54
C HIS A 104 9.79 8.09 15.03
N ILE A 105 8.76 7.73 14.25
CA ILE A 105 8.75 7.84 12.78
C ILE A 105 7.75 8.88 12.26
N GLY A 106 6.95 9.44 13.16
CA GLY A 106 5.99 10.51 12.88
C GLY A 106 6.60 11.90 12.94
N THR A 107 5.77 12.90 12.63
CA THR A 107 6.13 14.31 12.74
C THR A 107 5.19 14.98 13.76
N PRO A 108 5.70 15.52 14.88
CA PRO A 108 4.88 16.24 15.85
C PRO A 108 4.04 17.35 15.22
N GLY A 109 2.73 17.36 15.48
CA GLY A 109 1.80 18.38 14.98
C GLY A 109 1.26 18.12 13.58
N MET A 110 1.58 16.96 12.99
CA MET A 110 1.07 16.56 11.68
C MET A 110 -0.47 16.49 11.64
N THR A 111 -1.11 16.00 12.71
CA THR A 111 -2.57 15.89 12.77
C THR A 111 -3.22 17.26 12.76
N ASP A 112 -2.65 18.21 13.50
CA ASP A 112 -3.12 19.60 13.53
C ASP A 112 -2.93 20.30 12.18
N ALA A 113 -1.79 20.10 11.51
CA ALA A 113 -1.55 20.62 10.17
C ALA A 113 -2.59 20.10 9.14
N ILE A 114 -2.92 18.80 9.21
CA ILE A 114 -3.97 18.21 8.36
C ILE A 114 -5.33 18.83 8.68
N ARG A 115 -5.66 18.99 9.97
CA ARG A 115 -6.92 19.58 10.43
C ARG A 115 -7.09 21.03 9.97
N GLN A 116 -6.00 21.80 9.94
CA GLN A 116 -5.98 23.17 9.42
C GLN A 116 -5.98 23.24 7.89
N GLY A 117 -5.86 22.11 7.19
CA GLY A 117 -5.82 22.05 5.73
C GLY A 117 -4.53 22.59 5.12
N SER A 118 -3.46 22.73 5.90
CA SER A 118 -2.17 23.21 5.40
C SER A 118 -1.41 22.16 4.58
N ILE A 119 -1.82 20.89 4.70
CA ILE A 119 -1.25 19.77 4.00
C ILE A 119 -2.31 18.75 3.59
N SER A 120 -2.16 18.18 2.39
CA SER A 120 -2.93 17.04 1.92
C SER A 120 -2.16 15.74 2.14
N MET A 121 -2.77 14.79 2.86
CA MET A 121 -2.18 13.46 3.08
C MET A 121 -2.89 12.39 2.25
N VAL A 122 -2.10 11.62 1.51
CA VAL A 122 -2.58 10.53 0.65
C VAL A 122 -1.94 9.22 1.14
N ASN A 123 -2.66 8.19 1.54
CA ASN A 123 -4.08 8.18 1.90
C ASN A 123 -4.30 8.93 3.23
N ALA A 124 -5.48 9.55 3.37
CA ALA A 124 -5.85 10.32 4.55
C ALA A 124 -5.74 9.49 5.85
N LEU A 125 -5.48 10.17 6.97
CA LEU A 125 -5.56 9.54 8.28
C LEU A 125 -6.98 9.03 8.54
N GLY A 126 -7.10 7.85 9.16
CA GLY A 126 -8.39 7.20 9.44
C GLY A 126 -9.02 6.44 8.27
N SER A 127 -8.51 6.56 7.04
CA SER A 127 -9.05 5.83 5.88
C SER A 127 -9.12 4.30 6.04
N GLY A 128 -8.27 3.73 6.91
CA GLY A 128 -8.26 2.30 7.21
C GLY A 128 -9.56 1.75 7.84
N ILE A 129 -10.44 2.60 8.39
CA ILE A 129 -11.76 2.15 8.86
C ILE A 129 -12.58 1.50 7.72
N LEU A 130 -12.40 1.99 6.49
CA LEU A 130 -13.08 1.48 5.29
C LEU A 130 -12.55 0.11 4.85
N GLU A 131 -11.38 -0.29 5.35
CA GLU A 131 -10.78 -1.60 5.07
C GLU A 131 -11.16 -2.66 6.11
N THR A 132 -11.84 -2.27 7.19
CA THR A 132 -12.26 -3.22 8.23
C THR A 132 -13.24 -4.25 7.69
N ARG A 133 -13.07 -5.51 8.10
CA ARG A 133 -13.99 -6.58 7.69
C ARG A 133 -15.41 -6.36 8.20
N ALA A 134 -15.58 -5.69 9.33
CA ALA A 134 -16.88 -5.27 9.82
C ALA A 134 -17.63 -4.41 8.79
N LEU A 135 -16.96 -3.40 8.19
CA LEU A 135 -17.56 -2.55 7.17
C LEU A 135 -17.89 -3.31 5.88
N ALA A 136 -17.13 -4.37 5.56
CA ALA A 136 -17.39 -5.18 4.38
C ALA A 136 -18.80 -5.83 4.40
N ALA A 137 -19.35 -6.14 5.57
CA ALA A 137 -20.73 -6.63 5.72
C ALA A 137 -21.79 -5.64 5.21
N PHE A 138 -21.47 -4.34 5.25
CA PHE A 138 -22.39 -3.27 4.88
C PHE A 138 -22.13 -2.71 3.48
N MET A 139 -21.11 -3.20 2.76
CA MET A 139 -20.68 -2.62 1.49
C MET A 139 -21.80 -2.52 0.44
N PRO A 140 -22.66 -3.54 0.22
CA PRO A 140 -23.77 -3.40 -0.74
C PRO A 140 -24.76 -2.27 -0.38
N ASN A 141 -25.07 -2.12 0.91
CA ASN A 141 -25.92 -1.03 1.39
C ASN A 141 -25.24 0.33 1.25
N LEU A 142 -23.95 0.41 1.55
CA LEU A 142 -23.16 1.64 1.40
C LEU A 142 -23.07 2.08 -0.07
N CYS A 143 -22.86 1.15 -1.01
CA CYS A 143 -22.89 1.45 -2.44
C CYS A 143 -24.24 2.06 -2.85
N ARG A 144 -25.36 1.39 -2.53
CA ARG A 144 -26.69 1.93 -2.81
C ARG A 144 -26.92 3.31 -2.20
N ALA A 145 -26.54 3.51 -0.95
CA ALA A 145 -26.76 4.76 -0.24
C ALA A 145 -25.92 5.92 -0.79
N LEU A 146 -24.69 5.66 -1.24
CA LEU A 146 -23.74 6.69 -1.69
C LEU A 146 -23.78 6.94 -3.20
N THR A 147 -24.01 5.91 -4.01
CA THR A 147 -23.97 6.00 -5.48
C THR A 147 -25.32 5.73 -6.14
N GLY A 148 -26.31 5.21 -5.40
CA GLY A 148 -27.60 4.81 -5.95
C GLY A 148 -27.57 3.49 -6.74
N GLU A 149 -26.44 2.78 -6.72
CA GLU A 149 -26.21 1.58 -7.54
C GLU A 149 -25.77 0.38 -6.71
N GLU A 150 -26.05 -0.83 -7.20
CA GLU A 150 -25.48 -2.07 -6.67
C GLU A 150 -23.99 -2.18 -7.02
N PRO A 151 -23.17 -2.83 -6.18
CA PRO A 151 -21.77 -3.05 -6.50
C PRO A 151 -21.63 -3.98 -7.72
N ILE A 152 -20.95 -3.50 -8.78
CA ILE A 152 -20.64 -4.29 -9.98
C ILE A 152 -19.75 -5.49 -9.65
N LEU A 153 -18.80 -5.30 -8.73
CA LEU A 153 -17.95 -6.36 -8.20
C LEU A 153 -18.54 -6.86 -6.87
N PRO A 154 -18.92 -8.14 -6.76
CA PRO A 154 -19.47 -8.66 -5.52
C PRO A 154 -18.41 -8.69 -4.42
N THR A 155 -18.84 -8.40 -3.19
CA THR A 155 -18.02 -8.58 -2.00
C THR A 155 -18.13 -10.00 -1.47
N ILE A 156 -17.12 -10.44 -0.71
CA ILE A 156 -17.21 -11.70 0.04
C ILE A 156 -18.38 -11.60 1.01
N ALA A 157 -19.26 -12.59 1.03
CA ALA A 157 -20.36 -12.66 1.99
C ALA A 157 -19.78 -12.61 3.41
N THR A 158 -20.19 -11.58 4.16
CA THR A 158 -19.59 -11.21 5.44
C THR A 158 -20.71 -10.89 6.43
N TRP A 159 -20.62 -11.50 7.61
CA TRP A 159 -21.56 -11.31 8.72
C TRP A 159 -20.80 -10.73 9.89
N TRP A 160 -21.19 -9.53 10.33
CA TRP A 160 -20.63 -8.94 11.53
C TRP A 160 -21.35 -9.45 12.78
N CYS A 161 -20.62 -10.13 13.66
CA CYS A 161 -21.18 -10.80 14.84
C CYS A 161 -21.59 -9.81 15.95
N GLY A 162 -21.43 -8.50 15.73
CA GLY A 162 -22.05 -7.46 16.55
C GLY A 162 -23.57 -7.45 16.45
N GLN A 163 -24.13 -7.86 15.31
CA GLN A 163 -25.57 -7.99 15.13
C GLN A 163 -26.04 -9.40 15.51
N ALA A 164 -27.16 -9.49 16.22
CA ALA A 164 -27.58 -10.74 16.87
C ALA A 164 -28.00 -11.84 15.87
N ALA A 165 -28.60 -11.48 14.75
CA ALA A 165 -29.04 -12.45 13.73
C ALA A 165 -27.83 -13.01 12.96
N GLU A 166 -26.90 -12.13 12.60
CA GLU A 166 -25.65 -12.40 11.91
C GLU A 166 -24.74 -13.28 12.77
N ARG A 167 -24.60 -12.95 14.06
CA ARG A 167 -23.89 -13.80 15.03
C ARG A 167 -24.48 -15.21 15.11
N ARG A 168 -25.82 -15.31 15.21
CA ARG A 168 -26.50 -16.61 15.25
C ARG A 168 -26.23 -17.41 13.99
N HIS A 169 -26.31 -16.78 12.82
CA HIS A 169 -26.03 -17.40 11.54
C HIS A 169 -24.59 -17.96 11.48
N VAL A 170 -23.60 -17.19 11.94
CA VAL A 170 -22.20 -17.64 12.01
C VAL A 170 -22.02 -18.81 12.98
N ILE A 171 -22.69 -18.81 14.13
CA ILE A 171 -22.64 -19.92 15.10
C ILE A 171 -23.28 -21.19 14.54
N GLU A 172 -24.46 -21.08 13.91
CA GLU A 172 -25.20 -22.20 13.32
C GLU A 172 -24.45 -22.83 12.13
N ASN A 173 -23.73 -22.02 11.36
CA ASN A 173 -22.98 -22.46 10.17
C ASN A 173 -21.46 -22.50 10.41
N PHE A 174 -21.02 -22.53 11.66
CA PHE A 174 -19.64 -22.30 12.07
C PHE A 174 -18.61 -23.11 11.29
N ASP A 175 -18.88 -24.40 11.07
CA ASP A 175 -17.94 -25.31 10.42
C ASP A 175 -17.67 -24.92 8.95
N ALA A 176 -18.62 -24.25 8.29
CA ALA A 176 -18.50 -23.76 6.91
C ALA A 176 -18.00 -22.32 6.80
N MET A 177 -17.69 -21.64 7.92
CA MET A 177 -17.34 -20.23 7.95
C MET A 177 -15.87 -20.00 8.30
N MET A 178 -15.30 -18.95 7.71
CA MET A 178 -14.07 -18.32 8.19
C MET A 178 -14.43 -17.31 9.29
N VAL A 179 -13.89 -17.48 10.49
CA VAL A 179 -14.13 -16.59 11.63
C VAL A 179 -12.84 -15.87 12.00
N GLY A 180 -12.90 -14.55 12.17
CA GLY A 180 -11.75 -13.74 12.56
C GLY A 180 -12.11 -12.35 13.08
N PRO A 181 -11.10 -11.52 13.38
CA PRO A 181 -11.31 -10.20 13.97
C PRO A 181 -12.06 -9.25 13.03
N ALA A 182 -13.08 -8.58 13.56
CA ALA A 182 -13.93 -7.65 12.83
C ALA A 182 -13.16 -6.41 12.33
N PHE A 183 -12.19 -5.94 13.12
CA PHE A 183 -11.45 -4.71 12.87
C PHE A 183 -10.11 -4.91 12.16
N ALA A 184 -9.79 -6.14 11.72
CA ALA A 184 -8.65 -6.36 10.84
C ALA A 184 -8.90 -5.68 9.48
N THR A 185 -7.86 -5.03 8.94
CA THR A 185 -7.88 -4.35 7.65
C THR A 185 -7.38 -5.22 6.49
N GLY A 186 -6.74 -6.35 6.82
CA GLY A 186 -6.33 -7.36 5.84
C GLY A 186 -7.45 -8.36 5.52
N LEU A 187 -7.36 -9.01 4.37
CA LEU A 187 -8.27 -10.09 4.00
C LEU A 187 -8.16 -11.28 4.98
N ALA A 188 -9.24 -12.02 5.19
CA ALA A 188 -9.25 -13.26 5.98
C ALA A 188 -8.16 -14.25 5.57
N ILE A 189 -7.84 -14.28 4.28
CA ILE A 189 -6.86 -15.19 3.68
C ILE A 189 -5.42 -14.76 3.91
N ASP A 190 -5.18 -13.51 4.33
CA ASP A 190 -3.86 -12.95 4.61
C ASP A 190 -3.55 -12.88 6.12
N ASP A 191 -4.48 -13.34 6.98
CA ASP A 191 -4.37 -13.29 8.44
C ASP A 191 -4.43 -14.69 9.09
N PRO A 192 -3.35 -15.48 9.00
CA PRO A 192 -3.31 -16.85 9.53
C PRO A 192 -3.35 -16.93 11.06
N LYS A 193 -3.06 -15.83 11.75
CA LYS A 193 -3.00 -15.80 13.22
C LYS A 193 -4.34 -15.44 13.83
N GLY A 194 -5.10 -14.55 13.19
CA GLY A 194 -6.39 -14.08 13.67
C GLY A 194 -7.60 -14.77 13.06
N THR A 195 -7.46 -15.45 11.91
CA THR A 195 -8.61 -16.01 11.18
C THR A 195 -8.52 -17.52 11.02
N VAL A 196 -9.62 -18.21 11.31
CA VAL A 196 -9.70 -19.68 11.32
C VAL A 196 -10.89 -20.17 10.51
N LEU A 197 -10.74 -21.32 9.85
CA LEU A 197 -11.85 -22.03 9.21
C LEU A 197 -12.48 -22.96 10.24
N GLY A 198 -13.78 -22.84 10.51
CA GLY A 198 -14.44 -23.52 11.63
C GLY A 198 -14.25 -25.04 11.62
N GLN A 199 -14.36 -25.70 10.46
CA GLN A 199 -14.14 -27.16 10.31
C GLN A 199 -12.72 -27.63 10.68
N ASN A 200 -11.73 -26.73 10.72
CA ASN A 200 -10.33 -27.08 11.02
C ASN A 200 -10.01 -26.97 12.52
N LEU A 201 -10.92 -26.49 13.36
CA LEU A 201 -10.69 -26.34 14.79
C LEU A 201 -10.96 -27.62 15.56
N GLY A 202 -10.09 -27.92 16.53
CA GLY A 202 -10.35 -28.97 17.52
C GLY A 202 -11.53 -28.62 18.44
N LYS A 203 -12.06 -29.63 19.15
CA LYS A 203 -13.25 -29.47 20.01
C LYS A 203 -13.10 -28.34 21.05
N ASP A 204 -11.96 -28.27 21.74
CA ASP A 204 -11.74 -27.29 22.80
C ASP A 204 -11.60 -25.87 22.24
N GLN A 205 -10.88 -25.73 21.13
CA GLN A 205 -10.72 -24.44 20.43
C GLN A 205 -12.05 -23.94 19.87
N ARG A 206 -12.87 -24.85 19.32
CA ARG A 206 -14.23 -24.54 18.85
C ARG A 206 -15.10 -24.03 19.99
N ALA A 207 -15.12 -24.73 21.12
CA ALA A 207 -15.89 -24.30 22.30
C ALA A 207 -15.45 -22.92 22.80
N ALA A 208 -14.13 -22.67 22.86
CA ALA A 208 -13.58 -21.38 23.26
C ALA A 208 -13.99 -20.25 22.31
N LEU A 209 -13.88 -20.45 20.99
CA LEU A 209 -14.26 -19.42 20.01
C LEU A 209 -15.77 -19.16 19.98
N LEU A 210 -16.59 -20.19 20.16
CA LEU A 210 -18.04 -20.02 20.28
C LEU A 210 -18.43 -19.23 21.53
N GLN A 211 -17.73 -19.46 22.65
CA GLN A 211 -17.92 -18.68 23.86
C GLN A 211 -17.51 -17.22 23.65
N GLN A 212 -16.35 -16.96 23.01
CA GLN A 212 -15.92 -15.60 22.66
C GLN A 212 -16.91 -14.89 21.74
N LEU A 213 -17.46 -15.59 20.75
CA LEU A 213 -18.51 -15.04 19.88
C LEU A 213 -19.76 -14.65 20.67
N ALA A 214 -20.14 -15.45 21.68
CA ALA A 214 -21.28 -15.16 22.54
C ALA A 214 -21.03 -13.95 23.46
N ASP A 215 -19.83 -13.83 24.01
CA ASP A 215 -19.46 -12.81 24.99
C ASP A 215 -19.12 -11.45 24.35
N ASP A 216 -18.38 -11.46 23.23
CA ASP A 216 -17.92 -10.26 22.52
C ASP A 216 -18.04 -10.42 20.99
N GLY A 217 -19.24 -10.72 20.51
CA GLY A 217 -19.51 -10.86 19.08
C GLY A 217 -19.14 -9.62 18.25
N GLY A 218 -19.14 -8.42 18.85
CA GLY A 218 -18.77 -7.17 18.15
C GLY A 218 -17.34 -7.18 17.62
N SER A 219 -16.44 -7.94 18.23
CA SER A 219 -15.04 -8.05 17.82
C SER A 219 -14.81 -9.08 16.71
N PHE A 220 -15.85 -9.78 16.22
CA PHE A 220 -15.71 -10.85 15.23
C PHE A 220 -16.57 -10.67 13.99
N VAL A 221 -16.10 -11.27 12.90
CA VAL A 221 -16.86 -11.47 11.65
C VAL A 221 -16.81 -12.93 11.24
N GLY A 222 -17.89 -13.42 10.66
CA GLY A 222 -17.89 -14.63 9.84
C GLY A 222 -17.84 -14.26 8.36
N GLN A 223 -17.11 -15.02 7.56
CA GLN A 223 -17.02 -14.84 6.11
C GLN A 223 -17.09 -16.18 5.39
N GLU A 224 -17.67 -16.19 4.19
CA GLU A 224 -17.62 -17.39 3.35
C GLU A 224 -16.19 -17.72 2.93
N PRO A 225 -15.81 -19.02 2.91
CA PRO A 225 -14.52 -19.43 2.36
C PRO A 225 -14.50 -19.22 0.84
N VAL A 226 -13.50 -18.47 0.37
CA VAL A 226 -13.33 -18.17 -1.06
C VAL A 226 -12.60 -19.31 -1.76
N ARG A 227 -13.18 -19.78 -2.88
CA ARG A 227 -12.50 -20.68 -3.83
C ARG A 227 -11.88 -19.88 -4.95
N LEU A 228 -10.57 -19.98 -5.09
CA LEU A 228 -9.82 -19.19 -6.06
C LEU A 228 -9.87 -19.80 -7.46
N SER A 229 -9.92 -18.93 -8.47
CA SER A 229 -9.63 -19.30 -9.85
C SER A 229 -8.16 -19.74 -10.01
N THR A 230 -7.83 -20.41 -11.12
CA THR A 230 -6.47 -20.89 -11.39
C THR A 230 -5.88 -20.30 -12.66
N ALA A 231 -4.56 -20.18 -12.69
CA ALA A 231 -3.77 -19.86 -13.87
C ALA A 231 -2.77 -20.99 -14.17
N PRO A 232 -2.41 -21.24 -15.44
CA PRO A 232 -1.43 -22.25 -15.79
C PRO A 232 0.00 -21.81 -15.40
N VAL A 233 0.74 -22.67 -14.70
CA VAL A 233 2.15 -22.48 -14.33
C VAL A 233 2.97 -23.62 -14.90
N TYR A 234 4.11 -23.28 -15.51
CA TYR A 234 5.04 -24.27 -16.05
C TYR A 234 5.92 -24.86 -14.95
N LEU A 235 5.69 -26.13 -14.61
CA LEU A 235 6.41 -26.87 -13.57
C LEU A 235 6.77 -28.27 -14.07
N GLY A 236 8.04 -28.64 -13.95
CA GLY A 236 8.50 -30.00 -14.28
C GLY A 236 8.17 -30.45 -15.70
N GLY A 237 8.25 -29.55 -16.69
CA GLY A 237 7.97 -29.87 -18.10
C GLY A 237 6.48 -29.85 -18.48
N THR A 238 5.58 -29.54 -17.55
CA THR A 238 4.12 -29.54 -17.78
C THR A 238 3.47 -28.25 -17.32
N LEU A 239 2.35 -27.86 -17.94
CA LEU A 239 1.51 -26.78 -17.44
C LEU A 239 0.54 -27.33 -16.39
N GLN A 240 0.57 -26.77 -15.18
CA GLN A 240 -0.29 -27.18 -14.07
C GLN A 240 -1.15 -26.00 -13.61
N PRO A 241 -2.44 -26.21 -13.31
CA PRO A 241 -3.27 -25.16 -12.74
C PRO A 241 -2.80 -24.83 -11.32
N ARG A 242 -2.65 -23.54 -11.02
CA ARG A 242 -2.35 -23.02 -9.70
C ARG A 242 -3.29 -21.88 -9.32
N PRO A 243 -3.76 -21.81 -8.06
CA PRO A 243 -4.61 -20.72 -7.58
C PRO A 243 -3.94 -19.36 -7.80
N ILE A 244 -4.72 -18.36 -8.19
CA ILE A 244 -4.23 -17.01 -8.47
C ILE A 244 -5.08 -15.95 -7.77
N THR A 245 -4.42 -14.94 -7.22
CA THR A 245 -5.04 -13.69 -6.75
C THR A 245 -4.49 -12.51 -7.54
N LEU A 246 -5.36 -11.52 -7.75
CA LEU A 246 -5.03 -10.30 -8.49
C LEU A 246 -5.29 -9.09 -7.59
N ARG A 247 -4.27 -8.26 -7.40
CA ARG A 247 -4.38 -6.94 -6.78
C ARG A 247 -4.35 -5.88 -7.86
N VAL A 248 -5.42 -5.09 -7.94
CA VAL A 248 -5.54 -3.94 -8.82
C VAL A 248 -5.34 -2.65 -8.03
N TYR A 249 -4.89 -1.60 -8.72
CA TYR A 249 -4.61 -0.31 -8.12
C TYR A 249 -5.46 0.76 -8.79
N ALA A 250 -6.19 1.53 -8.00
CA ALA A 250 -6.94 2.68 -8.46
C ALA A 250 -6.35 3.95 -7.85
N ALA A 251 -6.29 5.02 -8.64
CA ALA A 251 -5.85 6.33 -8.20
C ALA A 251 -6.84 7.39 -8.69
N ARG A 252 -7.06 8.43 -7.88
CA ARG A 252 -7.85 9.58 -8.29
C ARG A 252 -6.97 10.53 -9.09
N THR A 253 -7.30 10.72 -10.35
CA THR A 253 -6.67 11.68 -11.26
C THR A 253 -7.57 12.88 -11.46
N LYS A 254 -7.14 13.84 -12.28
CA LYS A 254 -7.96 15.00 -12.67
C LYS A 254 -9.31 14.61 -13.31
N ASP A 255 -9.37 13.43 -13.94
CA ASP A 255 -10.53 12.93 -14.69
C ASP A 255 -11.39 11.97 -13.84
N GLY A 256 -11.08 11.83 -12.54
CA GLY A 256 -11.79 10.92 -11.62
C GLY A 256 -10.97 9.68 -11.26
N TRP A 257 -11.63 8.59 -10.88
CA TRP A 257 -10.95 7.34 -10.56
C TRP A 257 -10.42 6.66 -11.82
N THR A 258 -9.12 6.39 -11.85
CA THR A 258 -8.44 5.66 -12.92
C THR A 258 -7.87 4.37 -12.35
N VAL A 259 -8.11 3.25 -13.04
CA VAL A 259 -7.55 1.94 -12.66
C VAL A 259 -6.30 1.67 -13.49
N MET A 260 -5.24 1.20 -12.85
CA MET A 260 -4.02 0.79 -13.52
C MET A 260 -4.34 -0.33 -14.53
N PRO A 261 -3.89 -0.23 -15.80
CA PRO A 261 -4.12 -1.27 -16.80
C PRO A 261 -3.11 -2.43 -16.62
N GLY A 262 -3.17 -3.05 -15.44
CA GLY A 262 -2.28 -4.09 -14.95
C GLY A 262 -2.58 -4.37 -13.48
N GLY A 263 -1.61 -4.90 -12.76
CA GLY A 263 -1.76 -5.19 -11.34
C GLY A 263 -0.64 -6.09 -10.84
N PHE A 264 -0.81 -6.57 -9.62
CA PHE A 264 0.08 -7.54 -9.02
C PHE A 264 -0.67 -8.86 -8.90
N ALA A 265 -0.20 -9.89 -9.61
CA ALA A 265 -0.74 -11.24 -9.47
C ALA A 265 0.18 -12.11 -8.62
N ARG A 266 -0.43 -12.84 -7.69
CA ARG A 266 0.26 -13.86 -6.88
C ARG A 266 -0.31 -15.23 -7.22
N VAL A 267 0.58 -16.18 -7.44
CA VAL A 267 0.24 -17.55 -7.80
C VAL A 267 0.66 -18.49 -6.68
N GLY A 268 -0.27 -19.34 -6.25
CA GLY A 268 -0.07 -20.30 -5.16
C GLY A 268 0.97 -21.36 -5.51
N SER A 269 1.72 -21.81 -4.51
CA SER A 269 2.72 -22.87 -4.65
C SER A 269 2.08 -24.27 -4.77
N THR A 270 0.87 -24.46 -4.24
CA THR A 270 0.12 -25.72 -4.22
C THR A 270 -1.04 -25.72 -5.21
N SER A 271 -1.62 -26.89 -5.48
CA SER A 271 -2.87 -27.04 -6.25
C SER A 271 -4.13 -26.77 -5.43
N ASP A 272 -4.00 -26.53 -4.13
CA ASP A 272 -5.13 -26.30 -3.24
C ASP A 272 -5.74 -24.91 -3.49
N THR A 273 -6.96 -24.90 -4.04
CA THR A 273 -7.70 -23.67 -4.38
C THR A 273 -8.34 -22.98 -3.18
N ALA A 274 -8.27 -23.57 -1.99
CA ALA A 274 -8.67 -22.89 -0.77
C ALA A 274 -7.77 -21.65 -0.59
N ALA A 275 -8.36 -20.47 -0.50
CA ALA A 275 -7.58 -19.23 -0.48
C ALA A 275 -6.59 -19.15 0.71
N ILE A 276 -6.88 -19.86 1.81
CA ILE A 276 -5.96 -20.01 2.96
C ILE A 276 -4.65 -20.73 2.59
N ALA A 277 -4.64 -21.57 1.56
CA ALA A 277 -3.46 -22.30 1.12
C ALA A 277 -2.43 -21.41 0.39
N MET A 278 -2.83 -20.22 -0.08
CA MET A 278 -1.91 -19.25 -0.71
C MET A 278 -0.89 -18.63 0.26
N GLN A 279 -1.07 -18.86 1.56
CA GLN A 279 -0.21 -18.35 2.62
C GLN A 279 1.19 -19.00 2.61
N ARG A 280 1.36 -20.20 2.03
CA ARG A 280 2.60 -20.98 2.06
C ARG A 280 3.59 -20.62 0.93
N GLY A 281 3.77 -19.32 0.71
CA GLY A 281 4.59 -18.80 -0.38
C GLY A 281 3.86 -18.74 -1.72
N GLY A 282 4.55 -18.25 -2.75
CA GLY A 282 3.97 -18.08 -4.07
C GLY A 282 4.91 -17.35 -5.01
N GLN A 283 4.59 -17.38 -6.28
CA GLN A 283 5.32 -16.65 -7.32
C GLN A 283 4.53 -15.42 -7.74
N ALA A 284 5.22 -14.35 -8.09
CA ALA A 284 4.60 -13.21 -8.75
C ALA A 284 4.42 -13.53 -10.24
N ALA A 285 3.32 -13.06 -10.82
CA ALA A 285 3.07 -13.14 -12.25
C ALA A 285 2.78 -11.75 -12.82
N ASP A 286 3.21 -11.53 -14.07
CA ASP A 286 2.86 -10.32 -14.80
C ASP A 286 1.37 -10.32 -15.17
N VAL A 287 0.73 -9.17 -15.02
CA VAL A 287 -0.68 -8.96 -15.39
C VAL A 287 -0.73 -8.09 -16.63
N TRP A 288 -1.19 -8.66 -17.75
CA TRP A 288 -1.28 -7.94 -19.02
C TRP A 288 -2.73 -7.61 -19.35
N VAL A 289 -3.03 -6.31 -19.46
CA VAL A 289 -4.28 -5.83 -20.05
C VAL A 289 -4.05 -5.56 -21.54
N VAL A 290 -4.77 -6.27 -22.39
CA VAL A 290 -4.60 -6.24 -23.85
C VAL A 290 -5.70 -5.44 -24.54
N SER A 291 -5.32 -4.66 -25.55
CA SER A 291 -6.24 -3.95 -26.44
C SER A 291 -6.37 -4.66 -27.79
N LYS A 292 -7.50 -4.45 -28.47
CA LYS A 292 -7.66 -4.83 -29.88
C LYS A 292 -6.91 -3.89 -30.82
N LYS A 293 -6.72 -2.63 -30.44
CA LYS A 293 -6.06 -1.58 -31.26
C LYS A 293 -4.64 -1.29 -30.75
N PRO A 294 -3.74 -0.74 -31.59
CA PRO A 294 -2.44 -0.25 -31.13
C PRO A 294 -2.60 0.68 -29.93
N VAL A 295 -1.75 0.47 -28.93
CA VAL A 295 -1.75 1.25 -27.68
C VAL A 295 -0.59 2.23 -27.67
N GLU A 296 -0.82 3.40 -27.08
CA GLU A 296 0.22 4.41 -26.89
C GLU A 296 1.37 3.86 -26.02
N ARG A 297 2.61 4.12 -26.43
CA ARG A 297 3.81 3.69 -25.72
C ARG A 297 4.35 4.82 -24.84
N VAL A 298 3.58 5.17 -23.81
CA VAL A 298 4.02 6.14 -22.80
C VAL A 298 5.25 5.60 -22.07
N SER A 299 6.25 6.46 -21.85
CA SER A 299 7.41 6.21 -20.99
C SER A 299 7.67 7.43 -20.11
N LEU A 300 8.03 7.18 -18.85
CA LEU A 300 8.50 8.21 -17.92
C LEU A 300 10.03 8.36 -17.92
N MET A 301 10.75 7.52 -18.67
CA MET A 301 12.19 7.63 -18.79
C MET A 301 12.57 8.85 -19.63
N ALA A 302 13.68 9.49 -19.27
CA ALA A 302 14.24 10.57 -20.06
C ALA A 302 14.53 10.07 -21.49
N GLN A 303 13.99 10.79 -22.48
CA GLN A 303 14.27 10.54 -23.89
C GLN A 303 15.57 11.25 -24.28
N GLU A 304 16.32 10.69 -25.22
CA GLU A 304 17.50 11.35 -25.78
C GLU A 304 17.12 12.74 -26.32
N GLY A 305 17.88 13.78 -25.91
CA GLY A 305 17.62 15.17 -26.28
C GLY A 305 16.66 15.94 -25.35
N ALA A 306 16.06 15.30 -24.35
CA ALA A 306 15.26 16.02 -23.35
C ALA A 306 16.15 16.92 -22.47
N LYS A 307 15.77 18.20 -22.31
CA LYS A 307 16.46 19.11 -21.38
C LYS A 307 16.37 18.56 -19.96
N LEU A 308 17.52 18.32 -19.35
CA LEU A 308 17.59 17.92 -17.95
C LEU A 308 17.13 19.10 -17.08
N VAL A 309 15.92 19.02 -16.55
CA VAL A 309 15.46 19.98 -15.54
C VAL A 309 16.23 19.67 -14.26
N ARG A 310 17.26 20.48 -13.96
CA ARG A 310 17.97 20.37 -12.69
C ARG A 310 17.05 20.86 -11.58
N VAL A 311 16.90 20.04 -10.54
CA VAL A 311 16.26 20.49 -9.30
C VAL A 311 17.06 21.69 -8.80
N SER A 312 16.37 22.78 -8.43
CA SER A 312 17.00 24.01 -7.95
C SER A 312 17.98 23.71 -6.81
N ALA A 313 19.19 24.27 -6.87
CA ALA A 313 20.15 24.18 -5.78
C ALA A 313 19.49 24.58 -4.45
N GLY A 314 19.69 23.78 -3.40
CA GLY A 314 19.08 24.03 -2.08
C GLY A 314 17.81 23.23 -1.75
N SER A 315 17.28 22.44 -2.69
CA SER A 315 16.09 21.61 -2.46
C SER A 315 16.34 20.32 -1.69
N LEU A 316 17.61 19.99 -1.43
CA LEU A 316 18.03 18.71 -0.86
C LEU A 316 17.68 18.64 0.63
N PRO A 317 16.93 17.61 1.08
CA PRO A 317 16.71 17.40 2.50
C PRO A 317 18.02 17.30 3.29
N SER A 318 18.07 17.88 4.48
CA SER A 318 19.32 17.98 5.26
C SER A 318 19.95 16.62 5.55
N ARG A 319 19.13 15.60 5.84
CA ARG A 319 19.58 14.21 6.05
C ARG A 319 20.17 13.58 4.79
N ALA A 320 19.56 13.84 3.63
CA ALA A 320 20.11 13.39 2.35
C ALA A 320 21.47 14.06 2.07
N ALA A 321 21.62 15.34 2.43
CA ALA A 321 22.89 16.04 2.33
C ALA A 321 23.96 15.45 3.26
N ASP A 322 23.62 15.17 4.52
CA ASP A 322 24.53 14.54 5.48
C ASP A 322 24.98 13.14 5.00
N ASN A 323 24.04 12.33 4.49
CA ASN A 323 24.36 11.03 3.90
C ASN A 323 25.33 11.14 2.71
N LEU A 324 25.20 12.18 1.86
CA LEU A 324 26.15 12.41 0.76
C LEU A 324 27.54 12.83 1.27
N ILE A 325 27.62 13.61 2.34
CA ILE A 325 28.89 13.98 2.99
C ILE A 325 29.59 12.72 3.48
N TRP A 326 28.88 11.84 4.21
CA TRP A 326 29.45 10.59 4.71
C TRP A 326 29.82 9.64 3.59
N LEU A 327 29.00 9.50 2.56
CA LEU A 327 29.32 8.70 1.37
C LEU A 327 30.61 9.19 0.71
N GLY A 328 30.78 10.50 0.52
CA GLY A 328 32.00 11.09 -0.02
C GLY A 328 33.22 10.77 0.83
N ARG A 329 33.13 10.97 2.16
CA ARG A 329 34.21 10.64 3.09
C ARG A 329 34.57 9.15 3.08
N TYR A 330 33.58 8.26 3.00
CA TYR A 330 33.84 6.83 2.93
C TYR A 330 34.43 6.43 1.57
N ALA A 331 34.01 7.04 0.47
CA ALA A 331 34.60 6.82 -0.84
C ALA A 331 36.07 7.26 -0.88
N GLU A 332 36.41 8.44 -0.34
CA GLU A 332 37.80 8.90 -0.22
C GLU A 332 38.65 7.97 0.64
N ARG A 333 38.12 7.51 1.79
CA ARG A 333 38.81 6.54 2.65
C ARG A 333 39.04 5.21 1.94
N CYS A 334 38.03 4.68 1.24
CA CYS A 334 38.14 3.47 0.45
C CYS A 334 39.19 3.62 -0.65
N GLU A 335 39.20 4.75 -1.37
CA GLU A 335 40.21 5.04 -2.39
C GLU A 335 41.62 5.06 -1.80
N ALA A 336 41.82 5.78 -0.69
CA ALA A 336 43.11 5.86 -0.01
C ALA A 336 43.60 4.47 0.43
N THR A 337 42.73 3.66 1.02
CA THR A 337 43.06 2.28 1.40
C THR A 337 43.43 1.42 0.19
N VAL A 338 42.66 1.50 -0.90
CA VAL A 338 42.96 0.76 -2.14
C VAL A 338 44.31 1.21 -2.73
N ARG A 339 44.63 2.51 -2.72
CA ARG A 339 45.93 3.02 -3.18
C ARG A 339 47.09 2.48 -2.34
N ILE A 340 46.96 2.41 -1.01
CA ILE A 340 47.98 1.84 -0.12
C ILE A 340 48.16 0.34 -0.41
N LEU A 341 47.07 -0.43 -0.51
CA LEU A 341 47.14 -1.86 -0.81
C LEU A 341 47.75 -2.15 -2.19
N ARG A 342 47.51 -1.28 -3.18
CA ARG A 342 48.14 -1.35 -4.51
C ARG A 342 49.61 -0.94 -4.51
N ALA A 343 50.07 -0.14 -3.56
CA ALA A 343 51.48 0.24 -3.44
C ALA A 343 52.31 -0.80 -2.67
N TYR A 344 51.64 -1.65 -1.89
CA TYR A 344 52.27 -2.73 -1.12
C TYR A 344 52.43 -4.03 -1.92
N ASN A 345 51.64 -4.23 -2.98
CA ASN A 345 51.79 -5.32 -3.96
C ASN A 345 52.46 -4.82 -5.23
#